data_AF-A0A078AJA5-F1
#
_entry.id   AF-A0A078AJA5-F1
#
_cell.length_a   1.000
_cell.length_b   1.000
_cell.length_c   1.000
_cell.angle_alpha   90.00
_cell.angle_beta   90.00
_cell.angle_gamma   90.00
#
_symmetry.space_group_name_H-M   'P 1'
#
loop_
_entity.id
_entity.type
_entity.pdbx_description
1 polymer ?
#
loop_
_entity_poly.entity_id
_entity_poly.type
_entity_poly.pdbx_seq_one_letter_code
_entity_poly.pdbx_strand_id
1 'polypeptide(L)'
;MNQPQLQGINVHALAQKCKSKKELYNFLTQDCQAFLPKIESTNIYFFKQIFRAQKDVSIIEHNSLLLQYLRRDQVKVSAVPQIEGLTVHDFLQFAKLNPQHLKYLPDERDWVHLDRQWICDVLYTLDPDEIQTKINSAQQNRKERLEQNRDLVVEMRPEFADALNRCLNFSTERGKSANLMKDSSKRKRKANEIREVVEEEKQLRNDKHTYLQEAKRLKDQQSNFQDELIVLKRDKDALMDLFEANNLGNQVEEFKF
;
A
#
# COMPACT_ATOMS: atom_id res chain seq x y z
N MET A 1 -1.93 -2.43 -47.96
CA MET A 1 -1.34 -3.06 -46.76
C MET A 1 -1.48 -4.56 -46.93
N ASN A 2 -0.38 -5.31 -47.09
CA ASN A 2 -0.43 -6.76 -47.19
C ASN A 2 -0.59 -7.35 -45.79
N GLN A 3 -1.67 -8.09 -45.55
CA GLN A 3 -1.82 -8.86 -44.31
C GLN A 3 -0.75 -9.98 -44.30
N PRO A 4 -0.15 -10.29 -43.14
CA PRO A 4 0.76 -11.42 -43.02
C PRO A 4 0.03 -12.70 -43.46
N GLN A 5 0.68 -13.53 -44.27
CA GLN A 5 0.13 -14.84 -44.63
C GLN A 5 0.22 -15.75 -43.41
N LEU A 6 -0.94 -16.13 -42.86
CA LEU A 6 -1.01 -17.08 -41.76
C LEU A 6 -0.60 -18.48 -42.25
N GLN A 7 0.38 -19.09 -41.58
CA GLN A 7 0.77 -20.47 -41.87
C GLN A 7 -0.16 -21.45 -41.16
N GLY A 8 -0.75 -22.38 -41.91
CA GLY A 8 -1.56 -23.45 -41.35
C GLY A 8 -0.71 -24.46 -40.57
N ILE A 9 -0.99 -24.63 -39.28
CA ILE A 9 -0.37 -25.66 -38.43
C ILE A 9 -1.40 -26.76 -38.16
N ASN A 10 -0.96 -28.01 -38.15
CA ASN A 10 -1.81 -29.15 -37.81
C ASN A 10 -2.30 -29.05 -36.35
N VAL A 11 -3.62 -29.04 -36.16
CA VAL A 11 -4.27 -28.94 -34.83
C VAL A 11 -3.83 -30.06 -33.89
N HIS A 12 -3.54 -31.26 -34.41
CA HIS A 12 -3.04 -32.37 -33.61
C HIS A 12 -1.61 -32.11 -33.09
N ALA A 13 -0.75 -31.47 -33.89
CA ALA A 13 0.59 -31.09 -33.44
C ALA A 13 0.52 -30.02 -32.33
N LEU A 14 -0.40 -29.06 -32.47
CA LEU A 14 -0.65 -28.06 -31.43
C LEU A 14 -1.20 -28.71 -30.14
N ALA A 15 -2.16 -29.62 -30.27
CA ALA A 15 -2.75 -30.35 -29.14
C ALA A 15 -1.75 -31.26 -28.42
N GLN A 16 -0.74 -31.79 -29.12
CA GLN A 16 0.33 -32.57 -28.51
C GLN A 16 1.26 -31.73 -27.62
N LYS A 17 1.53 -30.47 -28.00
CA LYS A 17 2.41 -29.56 -27.23
C LYS A 17 1.68 -28.75 -26.16
N CYS A 18 0.42 -28.40 -26.38
CA CYS A 18 -0.32 -27.43 -25.56
C CYS A 18 -1.58 -28.06 -24.93
N LYS A 19 -1.40 -28.98 -23.99
CA LYS A 19 -2.50 -29.76 -23.39
C LYS A 19 -3.22 -29.02 -22.26
N SER A 20 -2.56 -28.03 -21.68
CA SER A 20 -3.06 -27.27 -20.53
C SER A 20 -2.87 -25.76 -20.69
N LYS A 21 -3.62 -24.99 -19.89
CA LYS A 21 -3.44 -23.53 -19.76
C LYS A 21 -2.00 -23.16 -19.42
N LYS A 22 -1.34 -23.95 -18.56
CA LYS A 22 0.04 -23.75 -18.14
C LYS A 22 1.04 -23.98 -19.27
N GLU A 23 0.87 -25.03 -20.05
CA GLU A 23 1.75 -25.29 -21.21
C GLU A 23 1.57 -24.22 -22.29
N LEU A 24 0.34 -23.78 -22.57
CA LEU A 24 0.08 -22.65 -23.48
C LEU A 24 0.80 -21.38 -23.02
N TYR A 25 0.67 -21.05 -21.73
CA TYR A 25 1.32 -19.89 -21.14
C TYR A 25 2.84 -19.98 -21.21
N ASN A 26 3.41 -21.13 -20.84
CA ASN A 26 4.85 -21.35 -20.86
C ASN A 26 5.39 -21.28 -22.30
N PHE A 27 4.70 -21.87 -23.26
CA PHE A 27 5.08 -21.76 -24.67
C PHE A 27 5.13 -20.29 -25.12
N LEU A 28 4.05 -19.54 -24.88
CA LEU A 28 4.00 -18.13 -25.28
C LEU A 28 5.06 -17.27 -24.56
N THR A 29 5.32 -17.50 -23.28
CA THR A 29 6.27 -16.68 -22.51
C THR A 29 7.74 -17.09 -22.66
N GLN A 30 8.03 -18.39 -22.76
CA GLN A 30 9.40 -18.92 -22.81
C GLN A 30 9.89 -19.05 -24.25
N ASP A 31 9.11 -19.72 -25.11
CA ASP A 31 9.51 -20.00 -26.48
C ASP A 31 9.22 -18.79 -27.39
N CYS A 32 8.09 -18.10 -27.18
CA CYS A 32 7.70 -16.93 -27.99
C CYS A 32 8.03 -15.58 -27.36
N GLN A 33 8.52 -15.54 -26.11
CA GLN A 33 8.86 -14.30 -25.39
C GLN A 33 7.74 -13.26 -25.29
N ALA A 34 6.48 -13.69 -25.34
CA ALA A 34 5.31 -12.83 -25.25
C ALA A 34 5.21 -12.17 -23.86
N PHE A 35 4.92 -10.87 -23.82
CA PHE A 35 4.62 -10.18 -22.57
C PHE A 35 3.16 -10.38 -22.15
N LEU A 36 2.93 -11.42 -21.34
CA LEU A 36 1.60 -11.81 -20.91
C LEU A 36 1.31 -11.41 -19.45
N PRO A 37 0.03 -11.19 -19.11
CA PRO A 37 -0.41 -11.05 -17.72
C PRO A 37 -0.11 -12.33 -16.93
N LYS A 38 -0.24 -12.27 -15.60
CA LYS A 38 -0.06 -13.45 -14.74
C LYS A 38 -1.05 -14.55 -15.13
N ILE A 39 -0.61 -15.80 -15.15
CA ILE A 39 -1.45 -16.92 -15.58
C ILE A 39 -2.77 -17.01 -14.79
N GLU A 40 -2.76 -16.68 -13.50
CA GLU A 40 -3.94 -16.69 -12.62
C GLU A 40 -4.99 -15.65 -13.05
N SER A 41 -4.53 -14.51 -13.58
CA SER A 41 -5.38 -13.37 -13.99
C SER A 41 -6.02 -13.51 -15.35
N THR A 42 -5.79 -14.63 -16.06
CA THR A 42 -6.07 -14.70 -17.50
C THR A 42 -6.80 -15.96 -17.89
N ASN A 43 -7.80 -15.84 -18.74
CA ASN A 43 -8.58 -16.97 -19.20
C ASN A 43 -7.85 -17.73 -20.33
N ILE A 44 -8.06 -19.04 -20.41
CA ILE A 44 -7.50 -19.86 -21.51
C ILE A 44 -7.97 -19.38 -22.89
N TYR A 45 -9.14 -18.74 -22.96
CA TYR A 45 -9.67 -18.16 -24.20
C TYR A 45 -8.78 -17.06 -24.76
N PHE A 46 -8.18 -16.22 -23.92
CA PHE A 46 -7.24 -15.20 -24.39
C PHE A 46 -6.04 -15.84 -25.08
N PHE A 47 -5.44 -16.87 -24.48
CA PHE A 47 -4.34 -17.60 -25.14
C PHE A 47 -4.78 -18.24 -26.46
N LYS A 48 -5.97 -18.84 -26.51
CA LYS A 48 -6.52 -19.38 -27.77
C LYS A 48 -6.73 -18.30 -28.84
N GLN A 49 -7.16 -17.10 -28.45
CA GLN A 49 -7.31 -15.97 -29.36
C GLN A 49 -5.95 -15.52 -29.93
N ILE A 50 -4.89 -15.52 -29.12
CA ILE A 50 -3.52 -15.25 -29.57
C ILE A 50 -3.09 -16.26 -30.65
N PHE A 51 -3.24 -17.56 -30.38
CA PHE A 51 -2.90 -18.61 -31.36
C PHE A 51 -3.70 -18.53 -32.67
N ARG A 52 -4.90 -17.95 -32.63
CA ARG A 52 -5.77 -17.74 -33.80
C ARG A 52 -5.50 -16.40 -34.49
N ALA A 53 -4.48 -15.65 -34.07
CA ALA A 53 -4.20 -14.30 -34.53
C ALA A 53 -5.41 -13.33 -34.41
N GLN A 54 -6.24 -13.53 -33.37
CA GLN A 54 -7.35 -12.65 -33.01
C GLN A 54 -6.94 -11.56 -32.02
N LYS A 55 -5.81 -11.76 -31.35
CA LYS A 55 -5.16 -10.81 -30.45
C LYS A 55 -3.70 -10.69 -30.85
N ASP A 56 -3.18 -9.47 -30.84
CA ASP A 56 -1.87 -9.15 -31.39
C ASP A 56 -0.79 -9.44 -30.34
N VAL A 57 -0.32 -10.69 -30.31
CA VAL A 57 0.74 -11.15 -29.40
C VAL A 57 1.76 -12.12 -30.06
N SER A 58 1.89 -12.12 -31.41
CA SER A 58 2.99 -12.84 -32.12
C SER A 58 3.44 -12.25 -33.49
N ILE A 59 4.76 -12.19 -33.81
CA ILE A 59 5.34 -11.84 -35.15
C ILE A 59 5.52 -13.10 -36.01
N ILE A 60 5.43 -12.94 -37.33
CA ILE A 60 6.29 -13.64 -38.31
C ILE A 60 7.22 -12.60 -38.97
N GLU A 61 8.54 -12.81 -38.89
CA GLU A 61 9.54 -11.93 -39.50
C GLU A 61 9.73 -12.30 -40.98
N HIS A 62 9.66 -11.31 -41.87
CA HIS A 62 10.76 -10.94 -42.77
C HIS A 62 10.36 -9.68 -43.55
N ASN A 63 11.09 -8.59 -43.29
CA ASN A 63 11.08 -7.30 -43.99
C ASN A 63 9.74 -6.52 -44.11
N SER A 64 9.72 -5.36 -43.46
CA SER A 64 8.86 -4.19 -43.70
C SER A 64 7.58 -4.05 -42.85
N LEU A 65 7.62 -3.08 -41.92
CA LEU A 65 6.49 -2.28 -41.42
C LEU A 65 5.23 -2.99 -40.89
N LEU A 66 5.35 -4.07 -40.12
CA LEU A 66 4.20 -4.70 -39.43
C LEU A 66 4.59 -5.14 -38.01
N LEU A 67 4.35 -4.27 -37.02
CA LEU A 67 4.40 -4.60 -35.59
C LEU A 67 3.35 -5.67 -35.30
N GLN A 68 3.77 -6.83 -34.77
CA GLN A 68 2.84 -7.93 -34.48
C GLN A 68 3.04 -8.58 -33.09
N TYR A 69 3.77 -8.00 -32.13
CA TYR A 69 3.53 -8.19 -30.68
C TYR A 69 4.37 -7.31 -29.78
N LEU A 70 3.94 -7.26 -28.50
CA LEU A 70 4.74 -6.84 -27.36
C LEU A 70 5.64 -7.99 -26.88
N ARG A 71 6.89 -8.01 -27.34
CA ARG A 71 7.93 -8.85 -26.74
C ARG A 71 8.29 -8.34 -25.36
N ARG A 72 8.60 -9.25 -24.44
CA ARG A 72 9.01 -8.89 -23.07
C ARG A 72 10.19 -7.91 -23.01
N ASP A 73 11.14 -7.99 -23.94
CA ASP A 73 12.30 -7.08 -24.02
C ASP A 73 11.98 -5.71 -24.61
N GLN A 74 10.83 -5.56 -25.27
CA GLN A 74 10.39 -4.31 -25.89
C GLN A 74 9.40 -3.52 -25.02
N VAL A 75 8.93 -4.12 -23.93
CA VAL A 75 8.00 -3.46 -23.02
C VAL A 75 8.70 -2.36 -22.24
N LYS A 76 8.11 -1.17 -22.29
CA LYS A 76 8.49 -0.03 -21.47
C LYS A 76 7.78 -0.15 -20.13
N VAL A 77 8.56 -0.24 -19.06
CA VAL A 77 8.02 -0.28 -17.70
C VAL A 77 7.56 1.11 -17.30
N SER A 78 6.28 1.21 -16.93
CA SER A 78 5.62 2.44 -16.55
C SER A 78 5.68 2.66 -15.03
N ALA A 79 6.03 3.88 -14.63
CA ALA A 79 6.04 4.29 -13.22
C ALA A 79 4.74 5.01 -12.86
N VAL A 80 3.63 4.26 -12.74
CA VAL A 80 2.29 4.83 -12.52
C VAL A 80 1.94 4.89 -11.04
N PRO A 81 1.78 6.09 -10.44
CA PRO A 81 1.49 6.22 -9.02
C PRO A 81 0.07 5.72 -8.68
N GLN A 82 -0.13 5.26 -7.44
CA GLN A 82 -1.42 4.77 -6.97
C GLN A 82 -2.28 5.93 -6.46
N ILE A 83 -2.94 6.61 -7.39
CA ILE A 83 -3.80 7.77 -7.13
C ILE A 83 -5.11 7.63 -7.89
N GLU A 84 -6.10 8.41 -7.48
CA GLU A 84 -7.39 8.54 -8.17
C GLU A 84 -7.19 9.04 -9.62
N GLY A 85 -7.95 8.50 -10.56
CA GLY A 85 -7.80 8.78 -12.00
C GLY A 85 -6.74 7.93 -12.71
N LEU A 86 -5.97 7.11 -11.98
CA LEU A 86 -4.98 6.15 -12.48
C LEU A 86 -5.23 4.72 -11.94
N THR A 87 -6.51 4.34 -11.83
CA THR A 87 -6.93 2.98 -11.47
C THR A 87 -6.92 2.04 -12.68
N VAL A 88 -7.03 0.73 -12.43
CA VAL A 88 -7.21 -0.27 -13.51
C VAL A 88 -8.40 0.10 -14.40
N HIS A 89 -9.50 0.54 -13.79
CA HIS A 89 -10.68 0.97 -14.52
C HIS A 89 -10.38 2.14 -15.47
N ASP A 90 -9.66 3.15 -14.99
CA ASP A 90 -9.32 4.35 -15.79
C ASP A 90 -8.47 4.00 -17.02
N PHE A 91 -7.53 3.06 -16.88
CA PHE A 91 -6.71 2.57 -17.98
C PHE A 91 -7.48 1.71 -18.97
N LEU A 92 -8.40 0.87 -18.48
CA LEU A 92 -9.25 0.06 -19.35
C LEU A 92 -10.26 0.92 -20.10
N GLN A 93 -10.81 1.98 -19.48
CA GLN A 93 -11.65 2.96 -20.18
C GLN A 93 -10.85 3.72 -21.23
N PHE A 94 -9.61 4.12 -20.92
CA PHE A 94 -8.72 4.71 -21.90
C PHE A 94 -8.48 3.76 -23.09
N ALA A 95 -8.24 2.46 -22.83
CA ALA A 95 -8.07 1.47 -23.89
C ALA A 95 -9.31 1.32 -24.78
N LYS A 96 -10.53 1.54 -24.25
CA LYS A 96 -11.78 1.54 -25.05
C LYS A 96 -11.86 2.68 -26.05
N LEU A 97 -11.22 3.81 -25.76
CA LEU A 97 -11.23 4.97 -26.66
C LEU A 97 -10.40 4.71 -27.92
N ASN A 98 -9.42 3.81 -27.86
CA ASN A 98 -8.57 3.45 -29.00
C ASN A 98 -8.68 1.95 -29.31
N PRO A 99 -9.42 1.55 -30.37
CA PRO A 99 -9.59 0.15 -30.76
C PRO A 99 -8.27 -0.61 -31.00
N GLN A 100 -7.15 0.08 -31.28
CA GLN A 100 -5.84 -0.57 -31.43
C GLN A 100 -5.33 -1.14 -30.09
N HIS A 101 -5.63 -0.50 -28.96
CA HIS A 101 -5.23 -0.99 -27.64
C HIS A 101 -5.93 -2.31 -27.29
N LEU A 102 -7.19 -2.47 -27.71
CA LEU A 102 -7.99 -3.67 -27.44
C LEU A 102 -7.46 -4.94 -28.11
N LYS A 103 -6.59 -4.81 -29.12
CA LYS A 103 -5.94 -5.95 -29.77
C LYS A 103 -4.91 -6.64 -28.88
N TYR A 104 -4.34 -5.91 -27.92
CA TYR A 104 -3.34 -6.41 -26.97
C TYR A 104 -3.92 -6.83 -25.63
N LEU A 105 -5.19 -6.54 -25.38
CA LEU A 105 -5.89 -6.83 -24.12
C LEU A 105 -6.84 -8.02 -24.26
N PRO A 106 -7.11 -8.77 -23.17
CA PRO A 106 -8.21 -9.71 -23.12
C PRO A 106 -9.56 -9.05 -23.42
N ASP A 107 -10.57 -9.87 -23.70
CA ASP A 107 -11.94 -9.37 -23.88
C ASP A 107 -12.45 -8.70 -22.58
N GLU A 108 -13.38 -7.76 -22.70
CA GLU A 108 -13.86 -6.95 -21.57
C GLU A 108 -14.40 -7.77 -20.39
N ARG A 109 -15.04 -8.90 -20.72
CA ARG A 109 -15.56 -9.89 -19.77
C ARG A 109 -14.50 -10.55 -18.89
N ASP A 110 -13.24 -10.54 -19.32
CA ASP A 110 -12.11 -11.14 -18.60
C ASP A 110 -11.25 -10.08 -17.87
N TRP A 111 -11.69 -8.82 -17.78
CA TRP A 111 -10.89 -7.73 -17.18
C TRP A 111 -10.80 -7.73 -15.65
N VAL A 112 -11.65 -8.52 -14.97
CA VAL A 112 -11.85 -8.45 -13.51
C VAL A 112 -10.57 -8.68 -12.70
N HIS A 113 -9.66 -9.51 -13.20
CA HIS A 113 -8.47 -9.93 -12.44
C HIS A 113 -7.15 -9.43 -13.03
N LEU A 114 -7.19 -8.53 -14.01
CA LEU A 114 -5.99 -8.10 -14.70
C LEU A 114 -5.05 -7.32 -13.77
N ASP A 115 -3.77 -7.66 -13.88
CA ASP A 115 -2.72 -7.00 -13.12
C ASP A 115 -2.55 -5.55 -13.60
N ARG A 116 -2.62 -4.62 -12.66
CA ARG A 116 -2.52 -3.18 -12.94
C ARG A 116 -1.21 -2.83 -13.64
N GLN A 117 -0.09 -3.37 -13.15
CA GLN A 117 1.22 -3.05 -13.69
C GLN A 117 1.31 -3.53 -15.14
N TRP A 118 0.85 -4.75 -15.41
CA TRP A 118 0.81 -5.29 -16.76
C TRP A 118 -0.01 -4.40 -17.72
N ILE A 119 -1.21 -3.96 -17.32
CA ILE A 119 -2.03 -3.06 -18.15
C ILE A 119 -1.28 -1.75 -18.42
N CYS A 120 -0.70 -1.15 -17.38
CA CYS A 120 0.02 0.11 -17.52
C CYS A 120 1.22 -0.03 -18.47
N ASP A 121 1.99 -1.11 -18.34
CA ASP A 121 3.17 -1.35 -19.17
C ASP A 121 2.79 -1.63 -20.64
N VAL A 122 1.71 -2.38 -20.88
CA VAL A 122 1.17 -2.58 -22.23
C VAL A 122 0.77 -1.25 -22.84
N LEU A 123 -0.09 -0.48 -22.18
CA LEU A 123 -0.59 0.77 -22.73
C LEU A 123 0.51 1.82 -22.89
N TYR A 124 1.44 1.92 -21.94
CA TYR A 124 2.57 2.84 -22.01
C TYR A 124 3.57 2.46 -23.12
N THR A 125 3.68 1.18 -23.44
CA THR A 125 4.50 0.75 -24.57
C THR A 125 3.85 1.10 -25.91
N LEU A 126 2.52 0.99 -26.01
CA LEU A 126 1.75 1.30 -27.21
C LEU A 126 1.65 2.81 -27.45
N ASP A 127 1.37 3.58 -26.40
CA ASP A 127 1.17 5.03 -26.45
C ASP A 127 1.78 5.72 -25.21
N PRO A 128 3.10 5.97 -25.24
CA PRO A 128 3.78 6.57 -24.09
C PRO A 128 3.33 8.01 -23.84
N ASP A 129 3.00 8.77 -24.88
CA ASP A 129 2.72 10.20 -24.79
C ASP A 129 1.33 10.46 -24.19
N GLU A 130 0.30 9.75 -24.65
CA GLU A 130 -1.05 9.88 -24.08
C GLU A 130 -1.10 9.37 -22.64
N ILE A 131 -0.46 8.24 -22.35
CA ILE A 131 -0.40 7.71 -20.99
C ILE A 131 0.38 8.65 -20.07
N GLN A 132 1.51 9.21 -20.51
CA GLN A 132 2.26 10.19 -19.71
C GLN A 132 1.42 11.45 -19.44
N THR A 133 0.68 11.93 -20.44
CA THR A 133 -0.25 13.06 -20.30
C THR A 133 -1.32 12.76 -19.25
N LYS A 134 -1.90 11.56 -19.29
CA LYS A 134 -2.89 11.10 -18.30
C LYS A 134 -2.29 11.05 -16.87
N ILE A 135 -1.07 10.55 -16.73
CA ILE A 135 -0.36 10.52 -15.43
C ILE A 135 -0.14 11.93 -14.90
N ASN A 136 0.38 12.83 -15.73
CA ASN A 136 0.67 14.21 -15.34
C ASN A 136 -0.61 14.96 -14.94
N SER A 137 -1.69 14.78 -15.71
CA SER A 137 -2.99 15.38 -15.40
C SER A 137 -3.55 14.87 -14.06
N ALA A 138 -3.50 13.57 -13.81
CA ALA A 138 -3.97 13.02 -12.53
C ALA A 138 -3.12 13.50 -11.33
N GLN A 139 -1.81 13.63 -11.50
CA GLN A 139 -0.93 14.19 -10.48
C GLN A 139 -1.24 15.67 -10.20
N GLN A 140 -1.47 16.46 -11.25
CA GLN A 140 -1.83 17.87 -11.14
C GLN A 140 -3.19 18.05 -10.46
N ASN A 141 -4.22 17.29 -10.87
CA ASN A 141 -5.55 17.33 -10.24
C ASN A 141 -5.48 16.95 -8.75
N ARG A 142 -4.65 15.95 -8.41
CA ARG A 142 -4.42 15.58 -7.00
C ARG A 142 -3.76 16.71 -6.23
N LYS A 143 -2.77 17.39 -6.82
CA LYS A 143 -2.09 18.54 -6.21
C LYS A 143 -3.08 19.68 -5.96
N GLU A 144 -3.83 20.08 -6.96
CA GLU A 144 -4.83 21.16 -6.85
C GLU A 144 -5.89 20.85 -5.78
N ARG A 145 -6.41 19.61 -5.74
CA ARG A 145 -7.35 19.20 -4.70
C ARG A 145 -6.74 19.26 -3.30
N LEU A 146 -5.47 18.87 -3.14
CA LEU A 146 -4.79 18.96 -1.85
C LEU A 146 -4.52 20.41 -1.44
N GLU A 147 -4.20 21.27 -2.40
CA GLU A 147 -3.99 22.70 -2.17
C GLU A 147 -5.30 23.38 -1.74
N GLN A 148 -6.42 23.06 -2.39
CA GLN A 148 -7.75 23.55 -2.03
C GLN A 148 -8.22 23.00 -0.68
N ASN A 149 -8.13 21.68 -0.46
CA ASN A 149 -8.64 21.03 0.77
C ASN A 149 -7.84 21.38 2.02
N ARG A 150 -6.59 21.81 1.88
CA ARG A 150 -5.72 22.19 3.01
C ARG A 150 -5.56 23.70 3.16
N ASP A 151 -6.34 24.49 2.41
CA ASP A 151 -6.25 25.96 2.39
C ASP A 151 -4.80 26.45 2.20
N LEU A 152 -4.04 25.76 1.35
CA LEU A 152 -2.62 26.05 1.09
C LEU A 152 -2.45 27.15 0.02
N VAL A 153 -3.56 27.69 -0.48
CA VAL A 153 -3.58 28.75 -1.48
C VAL A 153 -3.81 30.07 -0.76
N VAL A 154 -2.77 30.89 -0.70
CA VAL A 154 -2.89 32.25 -0.17
C VAL A 154 -3.26 33.18 -1.31
N GLU A 155 -4.45 33.77 -1.25
CA GLU A 155 -4.82 34.86 -2.15
C GLU A 155 -3.92 36.07 -1.88
N MET A 156 -3.23 36.53 -2.93
CA MET A 156 -2.27 37.62 -2.84
C MET A 156 -2.56 38.63 -3.94
N ARG A 157 -2.31 39.92 -3.66
CA ARG A 157 -2.40 40.96 -4.68
C ARG A 157 -1.47 40.66 -5.86
N PRO A 158 -1.88 40.93 -7.11
CA PRO A 158 -1.12 40.56 -8.29
C PRO A 158 0.29 41.14 -8.31
N GLU A 159 0.48 42.38 -7.81
CA GLU A 159 1.82 43.00 -7.78
C GLU A 159 2.79 42.26 -6.84
N PHE A 160 2.28 41.67 -5.76
CA PHE A 160 3.07 40.89 -4.81
C PHE A 160 3.33 39.46 -5.31
N ALA A 161 2.35 38.85 -5.98
CA ALA A 161 2.53 37.55 -6.63
C ALA A 161 3.61 37.63 -7.72
N ASP A 162 3.58 38.68 -8.53
CA ASP A 162 4.60 38.96 -9.55
C ASP A 162 5.98 39.19 -8.93
N ALA A 163 6.08 39.96 -7.86
CA ALA A 163 7.33 40.16 -7.13
C ALA A 163 7.86 38.85 -6.52
N LEU A 164 6.98 38.00 -5.99
CA LEU A 164 7.33 36.71 -5.40
C LEU A 164 7.85 35.73 -6.47
N ASN A 165 7.17 35.63 -7.61
CA ASN A 165 7.59 34.78 -8.73
C ASN A 165 8.97 35.19 -9.28
N ARG A 166 9.24 36.50 -9.36
CA ARG A 166 10.58 37.01 -9.71
C ARG A 166 11.65 36.62 -8.69
N CYS A 167 11.31 36.62 -7.39
CA CYS A 167 12.23 36.19 -6.33
C CYS A 167 12.50 34.68 -6.35
N LEU A 168 11.48 33.86 -6.63
CA LEU A 168 11.59 32.40 -6.68
C LEU A 168 12.52 31.93 -7.80
N ASN A 169 12.52 32.61 -8.94
CA ASN A 169 13.40 32.31 -10.07
C ASN A 169 14.88 32.68 -9.82
N PHE A 170 15.17 33.52 -8.81
CA PHE A 170 16.53 34.00 -8.50
C PHE A 170 17.21 33.23 -7.35
N SER A 171 16.47 32.40 -6.61
CA SER A 171 16.93 31.82 -5.33
C SER A 171 16.81 30.29 -5.32
N THR A 172 17.71 29.62 -6.04
CA THR A 172 17.99 28.18 -5.82
C THR A 172 18.83 27.94 -4.56
N GLU A 173 19.36 28.99 -3.90
CA GLU A 173 20.26 28.84 -2.75
C GLU A 173 19.73 29.34 -1.39
N ARG A 174 18.57 30.00 -1.30
CA ARG A 174 18.10 30.55 0.00
C ARG A 174 16.63 30.28 0.30
N GLY A 175 16.29 29.01 0.44
CA GLY A 175 15.03 28.52 1.02
C GLY A 175 14.89 28.73 2.54
N LYS A 176 15.32 29.88 3.09
CA LYS A 176 15.24 30.16 4.53
C LYS A 176 13.91 30.81 4.95
N SER A 177 13.27 31.58 4.06
CA SER A 177 12.06 32.35 4.38
C SER A 177 10.76 31.53 4.29
N ALA A 178 10.67 30.55 3.39
CA ALA A 178 9.49 29.67 3.30
C ALA A 178 9.29 28.82 4.58
N ASN A 179 10.36 28.54 5.33
CA ASN A 179 10.27 27.87 6.63
C ASN A 179 9.70 28.75 7.76
N LEU A 180 9.60 30.07 7.56
CA LEU A 180 8.98 31.00 8.52
C LEU A 180 7.45 31.15 8.33
N MET A 181 6.91 30.57 7.25
CA MET A 181 5.49 30.62 6.91
C MET A 181 4.76 29.31 7.21
N LYS A 182 5.48 28.27 7.68
CA LYS A 182 4.87 27.01 8.12
C LYS A 182 4.19 27.25 9.47
N ASP A 183 3.01 26.69 9.72
CA ASP A 183 2.37 26.73 11.04
C ASP A 183 3.22 26.13 12.17
N SER A 184 4.17 25.26 11.82
CA SER A 184 5.16 24.69 12.74
C SER A 184 6.35 25.61 13.04
N SER A 185 6.43 26.78 12.40
CA SER A 185 7.49 27.75 12.61
C SER A 185 7.26 28.45 13.95
N LYS A 186 8.05 28.03 14.95
CA LYS A 186 7.91 28.53 16.32
C LYS A 186 8.25 30.01 16.36
N ARG A 187 7.24 30.85 16.60
CA ARG A 187 7.44 32.26 16.99
C ARG A 187 8.37 32.28 18.21
N LYS A 188 9.40 33.13 18.20
CA LYS A 188 10.27 33.31 19.37
C LYS A 188 9.39 33.78 20.54
N ARG A 189 9.15 32.90 21.51
CA ARG A 189 8.26 33.17 22.66
C ARG A 189 8.72 34.43 23.38
N LYS A 190 7.76 35.26 23.82
CA LYS A 190 8.09 36.45 24.61
C LYS A 190 8.68 36.01 25.95
N ALA A 191 9.53 36.85 26.56
CA ALA A 191 10.25 36.49 27.79
C ALA A 191 9.31 36.06 28.94
N ASN A 192 8.08 36.58 28.99
CA ASN A 192 7.08 36.21 29.99
C ASN A 192 6.50 34.81 29.74
N GLU A 193 6.18 34.47 28.49
CA GLU A 193 5.70 33.13 28.10
C GLU A 193 6.76 32.05 28.38
N ILE A 194 8.04 32.39 28.24
CA ILE A 194 9.13 31.46 28.57
C ILE A 194 9.16 31.19 30.09
N ARG A 195 8.99 32.22 30.93
CA ARG A 195 8.96 32.04 32.39
C ARG A 195 7.78 31.21 32.85
N GLU A 196 6.61 31.46 32.26
CA GLU A 196 5.39 30.71 32.56
C GLU A 196 5.55 29.22 32.26
N VAL A 197 6.05 28.88 31.06
CA VAL A 197 6.32 27.48 30.69
C VAL A 197 7.38 26.82 31.59
N VAL A 198 8.41 27.57 32.01
CA VAL A 198 9.43 27.05 32.93
C VAL A 198 8.84 26.73 34.30
N GLU A 199 7.94 27.57 34.81
CA GLU A 199 7.28 27.32 36.11
C GLU A 199 6.26 26.17 35.99
N GLU A 200 5.51 26.08 34.89
CA GLU A 200 4.62 24.94 34.61
C GLU A 200 5.39 23.62 34.50
N GLU A 201 6.51 23.60 33.75
CA GLU A 201 7.35 22.40 33.65
C GLU A 201 7.95 22.00 35.00
N LYS A 202 8.31 22.97 35.84
CA LYS A 202 8.81 22.72 37.19
C LYS A 202 7.71 22.16 38.09
N GLN A 203 6.50 22.69 38.00
CA GLN A 203 5.33 22.17 38.71
C GLN A 203 5.02 20.72 38.28
N LEU A 204 4.98 20.45 36.97
CA LEU A 204 4.78 19.11 36.41
C LEU A 204 5.84 18.11 36.87
N ARG A 205 7.11 18.53 36.98
CA ARG A 205 8.18 17.69 37.52
C ARG A 205 7.97 17.36 39.00
N ASN A 206 7.54 18.34 39.80
CA ASN A 206 7.24 18.13 41.21
C ASN A 206 6.04 17.19 41.37
N ASP A 207 4.95 17.42 40.64
CA ASP A 207 3.75 16.58 40.68
C ASP A 207 4.07 15.14 40.27
N LYS A 208 4.86 14.97 39.21
CA LYS A 208 5.36 13.65 38.79
C LYS A 208 6.18 12.98 39.88
N HIS A 209 7.03 13.72 40.58
CA HIS A 209 7.83 13.16 41.68
C HIS A 209 6.95 12.69 42.83
N THR A 210 5.98 13.50 43.25
CA THR A 210 5.00 13.16 44.28
C THR A 210 4.20 11.91 43.91
N TYR A 211 3.69 11.87 42.68
CA TYR A 211 2.94 10.71 42.18
C TYR A 211 3.78 9.42 42.22
N LEU A 212 5.04 9.49 41.79
CA LEU A 212 5.95 8.34 41.82
C LEU A 212 6.27 7.87 43.25
N GLN A 213 6.42 8.81 44.20
CA GLN A 213 6.62 8.45 45.61
C GLN A 213 5.38 7.77 46.20
N GLU A 214 4.19 8.29 45.90
CA GLU A 214 2.93 7.71 46.38
C GLU A 214 2.67 6.32 45.77
N ALA A 215 2.92 6.16 44.47
CA ALA A 215 2.84 4.86 43.79
C ALA A 215 3.80 3.83 44.40
N LYS A 216 5.02 4.25 44.76
CA LYS A 216 5.97 3.38 45.47
C LYS A 216 5.42 2.98 46.84
N ARG A 217 4.89 3.92 47.62
CA ARG A 217 4.31 3.65 48.95
C ARG A 217 3.14 2.66 48.87
N LEU A 218 2.25 2.81 47.89
CA LEU A 218 1.12 1.91 47.68
C LEU A 218 1.58 0.50 47.32
N LYS A 219 2.62 0.37 46.50
CA LYS A 219 3.21 -0.92 46.15
C LYS A 219 3.81 -1.62 47.37
N ASP A 220 4.52 -0.89 48.22
CA ASP A 220 5.09 -1.42 49.46
C ASP A 220 3.98 -1.87 50.44
N GLN A 221 2.90 -1.09 50.58
CA GLN A 221 1.72 -1.48 51.36
C GLN A 221 1.04 -2.74 50.81
N GLN A 222 0.89 -2.84 49.49
CA GLN A 222 0.31 -4.02 48.85
C GLN A 222 1.14 -5.28 49.11
N SER A 223 2.47 -5.17 49.09
CA SER A 223 3.37 -6.27 49.45
C SER A 223 3.16 -6.72 50.89
N ASN A 224 3.10 -5.77 51.83
CA ASN A 224 2.87 -6.10 53.25
C ASN A 224 1.52 -6.81 53.47
N PHE A 225 0.45 -6.36 52.80
CA PHE A 225 -0.84 -7.05 52.89
C PHE A 225 -0.82 -8.45 52.28
N GLN A 226 -0.04 -8.68 51.23
CA GLN A 226 0.16 -10.02 50.68
C GLN A 226 0.89 -10.94 51.67
N ASP A 227 1.92 -10.43 52.35
CA ASP A 227 2.66 -11.19 53.36
C ASP A 227 1.75 -11.53 54.56
N GLU A 228 0.96 -10.57 55.04
CA GLU A 228 -0.04 -10.80 56.10
C GLU A 228 -1.10 -11.85 55.69
N LEU A 229 -1.58 -11.80 54.44
CA LEU A 229 -2.53 -12.79 53.92
C LEU A 229 -1.93 -14.20 53.86
N ILE A 230 -0.63 -14.33 53.53
CA ILE A 230 0.05 -15.62 53.53
C ILE A 230 0.11 -16.20 54.94
N VAL A 231 0.44 -15.37 55.95
CA VAL A 231 0.48 -15.80 57.35
C VAL A 231 -0.92 -16.21 57.82
N LEU A 232 -1.94 -15.38 57.59
CA LEU A 232 -3.32 -15.68 57.98
C LEU A 232 -3.85 -16.97 57.32
N LYS A 233 -3.48 -17.21 56.05
CA LYS A 233 -3.87 -18.44 55.36
C LYS A 233 -3.21 -19.66 56.00
N ARG A 234 -1.93 -19.57 56.36
CA ARG A 234 -1.21 -20.64 57.06
C ARG A 234 -1.82 -20.93 58.44
N ASP A 235 -2.14 -19.89 59.20
CA ASP A 235 -2.77 -20.04 60.52
C ASP A 235 -4.17 -20.66 60.41
N LYS A 236 -4.94 -20.25 59.41
CA LYS A 236 -6.23 -20.86 59.09
C LYS A 236 -6.09 -22.35 58.76
N ASP A 237 -5.15 -22.71 57.89
CA ASP A 237 -4.93 -24.09 57.49
C ASP A 237 -4.53 -24.95 58.70
N ALA A 238 -3.65 -24.43 59.58
CA ALA A 238 -3.28 -25.11 60.82
C ALA A 238 -4.45 -25.29 61.81
N LEU A 239 -5.35 -24.29 61.92
CA LEU A 239 -6.56 -24.41 62.73
C LEU A 239 -7.54 -25.44 62.17
N MET A 240 -7.66 -25.52 60.84
CA MET A 240 -8.49 -26.54 60.18
C MET A 240 -7.94 -27.95 60.43
N ASP A 241 -6.63 -28.14 60.30
CA ASP A 241 -5.98 -29.43 60.60
C ASP A 241 -6.22 -29.86 62.05
N LEU A 242 -6.14 -28.92 63.01
CA LEU A 242 -6.45 -29.20 64.43
C LEU A 242 -7.94 -29.54 64.64
N PHE A 243 -8.85 -28.84 63.96
CA PHE A 243 -10.28 -29.11 64.06
C PHE A 243 -10.64 -30.49 63.48
N GLU A 244 -10.04 -30.86 62.34
CA GLU A 244 -10.20 -32.18 61.73
C GLU A 244 -9.64 -33.28 62.64
N ALA A 245 -8.44 -33.08 63.21
CA ALA A 245 -7.84 -34.02 64.16
C ALA A 245 -8.69 -34.21 65.42
N ASN A 246 -9.34 -33.15 65.94
CA ASN A 246 -10.19 -33.22 67.12
C ASN A 246 -11.54 -33.93 66.82
N ASN A 247 -12.10 -33.74 65.63
CA ASN A 247 -13.30 -34.48 65.20
C ASN A 247 -13.01 -35.98 64.98
N LEU A 248 -11.83 -36.32 64.46
CA LEU A 248 -11.36 -37.71 64.37
C LEU A 248 -11.13 -38.33 65.76
N GLY A 249 -10.61 -37.56 66.73
CA GLY A 249 -10.46 -38.00 68.12
C GLY A 249 -11.79 -38.33 68.80
N ASN A 250 -12.81 -37.50 68.59
CA ASN A 250 -14.15 -37.72 69.15
C ASN A 250 -14.88 -38.92 68.52
N GLN A 251 -14.65 -39.24 67.23
CA GLN A 251 -15.20 -40.45 66.61
C GLN A 251 -14.55 -41.74 67.15
N VAL A 252 -13.29 -41.70 67.59
CA VAL A 252 -12.59 -42.89 68.12
C VAL A 252 -13.04 -43.23 69.56
N GLU A 253 -13.50 -42.25 70.35
CA GLU A 253 -14.10 -42.53 71.66
C GLU A 253 -15.53 -43.10 71.56
N GLU A 254 -16.28 -42.80 70.51
CA GLU A 254 -17.63 -43.35 70.29
C GLU A 254 -17.65 -44.83 69.89
N PHE A 255 -16.50 -45.40 69.49
CA PHE A 255 -16.35 -46.83 69.18
C PHE A 255 -15.77 -47.68 70.33
N LYS A 256 -15.62 -47.10 71.53
CA LYS A 256 -15.21 -47.82 72.75
C LYS A 256 -16.36 -47.92 73.77
N PHE A 257 -17.51 -48.45 73.38
CA PHE A 257 -18.50 -49.01 74.32
C PHE A 257 -19.27 -50.17 73.67
#